data_AF-A0A518EP29-F1
#
_entry.id   AF-A0A518EP29-F1
#
_cell.length_a   1.000
_cell.length_b   1.000
_cell.length_c   1.000
_cell.angle_alpha   90.00
_cell.angle_beta   90.00
_cell.angle_gamma   90.00
#
_symmetry.space_group_name_H-M   'P 1'
#
loop_
_entity.id
_entity.type
_entity.pdbx_description
1 polymer ?
#
loop_
_entity_poly.entity_id
_entity_poly.type
_entity_poly.pdbx_seq_one_letter_code
_entity_poly.pdbx_strand_id
1 'polypeptide(L)'
;MLTRIRELSRCLVACARRKAERNRIQTIALQHATDTLDHVAVDTFDLIRLEGARGQEHGLLWGRWFPINKPLWTSSYAVYTGGLALLALALCSALFDGPRGRILTTLARPFRVFGVNALLVFVGSGLLGRTVGSLWKLEDGRSAQKALFEGLQSGFGMDPVNASLAYALLWITGWYVILEVLYRRQIFLRV
;
A
#
# COMPACT_ATOMS: atom_id res chain seq x y z
N MET A 1 31.73 -61.13 6.71
CA MET A 1 30.44 -60.66 6.16
C MET A 1 29.64 -59.84 7.18
N LEU A 2 29.41 -60.35 8.40
CA LEU A 2 28.64 -59.64 9.45
C LEU A 2 29.26 -58.32 9.96
N THR A 3 30.59 -58.19 9.90
CA THR A 3 31.32 -56.97 10.30
C THR A 3 31.02 -55.77 9.40
N ARG A 4 30.99 -55.95 8.07
CA ARG A 4 30.61 -54.89 7.11
C ARG A 4 29.17 -54.42 7.27
N ILE A 5 28.24 -55.31 7.61
CA ILE A 5 26.83 -54.97 7.84
C ILE A 5 26.69 -54.07 9.09
N ARG A 6 27.45 -54.35 10.15
CA ARG A 6 27.49 -53.51 11.37
C ARG A 6 28.16 -52.16 11.16
N GLU A 7 29.05 -52.02 10.18
CA GLU A 7 29.65 -50.73 9.83
C GLU A 7 28.71 -49.87 8.99
N LEU A 8 28.02 -50.48 8.01
CA LEU A 8 27.02 -49.79 7.19
C LEU A 8 25.84 -49.28 8.02
N SER A 9 25.36 -50.06 9.00
CA SER A 9 24.27 -49.61 9.89
C SER A 9 24.71 -48.45 10.80
N ARG A 10 25.93 -48.48 11.33
CA ARG A 10 26.51 -47.37 12.12
C ARG A 10 26.65 -46.10 11.29
N CYS A 11 27.10 -46.20 10.03
CA CYS A 11 27.22 -45.07 9.12
C CYS A 11 25.86 -44.46 8.74
N LEU A 12 24.83 -45.28 8.49
CA LEU A 12 23.48 -44.80 8.17
C LEU A 12 22.84 -44.06 9.36
N VAL A 13 22.97 -44.60 10.58
CA VAL A 13 22.45 -43.94 11.79
C VAL A 13 23.21 -42.64 12.07
N ALA A 14 24.53 -42.60 11.86
CA ALA A 14 25.32 -41.37 11.99
C ALA A 14 24.96 -40.32 10.92
N CYS A 15 24.66 -40.74 9.69
CA CYS A 15 24.18 -39.86 8.63
C CYS A 15 22.79 -39.29 8.93
N ALA A 16 21.86 -40.14 9.39
CA ALA A 16 20.53 -39.73 9.81
C ALA A 16 20.56 -38.77 11.02
N ARG A 17 21.40 -39.05 12.03
CA ARG A 17 21.63 -38.14 13.18
C ARG A 17 22.19 -36.81 12.72
N ARG A 18 23.23 -36.78 11.87
CA ARG A 18 23.79 -35.53 11.32
C ARG A 18 22.80 -34.75 10.47
N LYS A 19 21.90 -35.42 9.75
CA LYS A 19 20.83 -34.76 8.98
C LYS A 19 19.76 -34.17 9.90
N ALA A 20 19.37 -34.89 10.95
CA ALA A 20 18.43 -34.40 11.98
C ALA A 20 19.01 -33.23 12.79
N GLU A 21 20.31 -33.29 13.12
CA GLU A 21 21.04 -32.25 13.85
C GLU A 21 21.27 -31.01 12.98
N ARG A 22 21.60 -31.19 11.69
CA ARG A 22 21.64 -30.10 10.70
C ARG A 22 20.28 -29.42 10.55
N ASN A 23 19.19 -30.19 10.49
CA ASN A 23 17.84 -29.64 10.46
C ASN A 23 17.51 -28.88 11.75
N ARG A 24 17.91 -29.38 12.93
CA ARG A 24 17.74 -28.68 14.21
C ARG A 24 18.52 -27.37 14.27
N ILE A 25 19.78 -27.39 13.84
CA ILE A 25 20.63 -26.19 13.78
C ILE A 25 20.04 -25.19 12.79
N GLN A 26 19.54 -25.63 11.63
CA GLN A 26 18.86 -24.76 10.68
C GLN A 26 17.57 -24.17 11.26
N THR A 27 16.75 -24.93 11.98
CA THR A 27 15.54 -24.39 12.61
C THR A 27 15.87 -23.39 13.72
N ILE A 28 16.90 -23.65 14.55
CA ILE A 28 17.32 -22.72 15.60
C ILE A 28 17.91 -21.44 15.01
N ALA A 29 18.73 -21.55 13.96
CA ALA A 29 19.29 -20.40 13.26
C ALA A 29 18.20 -19.57 12.57
N LEU A 30 17.21 -20.21 11.95
CA LEU A 30 16.06 -19.53 11.35
C LEU A 30 15.16 -18.88 12.41
N GLN A 31 14.92 -19.55 13.53
CA GLN A 31 14.15 -19.01 14.65
C GLN A 31 14.84 -17.76 15.20
N HIS A 32 16.14 -17.85 15.48
CA HIS A 32 16.93 -16.73 15.97
C HIS A 32 17.01 -15.56 14.96
N ALA A 33 17.13 -15.86 13.66
CA ALA A 33 17.07 -14.85 12.62
C ALA A 33 15.69 -14.18 12.54
N THR A 34 14.61 -14.94 12.72
CA THR A 34 13.24 -14.38 12.75
C THR A 34 13.03 -13.53 13.99
N ASP A 35 13.44 -14.02 15.17
CA ASP A 35 13.32 -13.28 16.43
C ASP A 35 14.12 -11.97 16.40
N THR A 36 15.34 -11.99 15.86
CA THR A 36 16.15 -10.75 15.72
C THR A 36 15.54 -9.77 14.74
N LEU A 37 14.97 -10.23 13.63
CA LEU A 37 14.24 -9.37 12.70
C LEU A 37 12.97 -8.78 13.33
N ASP A 38 12.22 -9.57 14.11
CA ASP A 38 11.02 -9.12 14.79
C ASP A 38 11.35 -8.08 15.88
N HIS A 39 12.42 -8.28 16.65
CA HIS A 39 12.89 -7.29 17.64
C HIS A 39 13.28 -5.96 16.97
N VAL A 40 14.09 -6.00 15.92
CA VAL A 40 14.49 -4.80 15.17
C VAL A 40 13.27 -4.09 14.56
N ALA A 41 12.28 -4.85 14.07
CA ALA A 41 11.06 -4.30 13.51
C ALA A 41 10.21 -3.57 14.56
N VAL A 42 10.03 -4.17 15.75
CA VAL A 42 9.29 -3.54 16.86
C VAL A 42 10.03 -2.30 17.36
N ASP A 43 11.35 -2.38 17.54
CA ASP A 43 12.17 -1.24 17.98
C ASP A 43 12.09 -0.07 16.98
N THR A 44 12.15 -0.37 15.67
CA THR A 44 12.04 0.65 14.62
C THR A 44 10.64 1.25 14.58
N PHE A 45 9.61 0.44 14.77
CA PHE A 45 8.22 0.90 14.82
C PHE A 45 7.99 1.87 15.98
N ASP A 46 8.46 1.50 17.18
CA ASP A 46 8.33 2.34 18.37
C ASP A 46 9.14 3.64 18.21
N LEU A 47 10.32 3.56 17.60
CA LEU A 47 11.13 4.75 17.28
C LEU A 47 10.40 5.71 16.33
N ILE A 48 9.86 5.21 15.21
CA ILE A 48 9.11 6.03 14.23
C ILE A 48 7.91 6.70 14.90
N ARG A 49 7.19 5.96 15.74
CA ARG A 49 6.02 6.48 16.47
C ARG A 49 6.42 7.60 17.45
N LEU A 50 7.49 7.40 18.21
CA LEU A 50 7.95 8.37 19.20
C LEU A 50 8.49 9.63 18.55
N GLU A 51 9.34 9.51 17.52
CA GLU A 51 9.87 10.65 16.80
C GLU A 51 8.79 11.38 15.98
N GLY A 52 7.80 10.64 15.47
CA GLY A 52 6.63 11.24 14.83
C GLY A 52 5.79 12.11 15.79
N ALA A 53 5.49 11.59 16.98
CA ALA A 53 4.76 12.34 18.02
C ALA A 53 5.54 13.59 18.46
N ARG A 54 6.84 13.44 18.70
CA ARG A 54 7.72 14.57 19.02
C ARG A 54 7.71 15.61 17.89
N GLY A 55 7.89 15.20 16.63
CA GLY A 55 7.89 16.12 15.50
C GLY A 55 6.60 16.94 15.39
N GLN A 56 5.45 16.31 15.64
CA GLN A 56 4.16 16.99 15.67
C GLN A 56 4.11 18.07 16.77
N GLU A 57 4.50 17.73 18.00
CA GLU A 57 4.50 18.66 19.14
C GLU A 57 5.45 19.84 18.92
N HIS A 58 6.68 19.57 18.46
CA HIS A 58 7.68 20.60 18.17
C HIS A 58 7.21 21.54 17.04
N GLY A 59 6.55 21.02 16.01
CA GLY A 59 5.99 21.85 14.93
C GLY A 59 4.89 22.80 15.44
N LEU A 60 4.07 22.35 16.38
CA LEU A 60 3.02 23.16 17.00
C LEU A 60 3.60 24.25 17.92
N LEU A 61 4.62 23.91 18.71
CA LEU A 61 5.37 24.85 19.55
C LEU A 61 6.08 25.90 18.70
N TRP A 62 6.79 25.49 17.64
CA TRP A 62 7.43 26.42 16.70
C TRP A 62 6.41 27.32 15.99
N GLY A 63 5.20 26.80 15.77
CA GLY A 63 4.02 27.53 15.30
C GLY A 63 3.67 28.79 16.10
N ARG A 64 4.13 28.87 17.37
CA ARG A 64 3.89 30.04 18.23
C ARG A 64 4.74 31.26 17.88
N TRP A 65 5.95 31.04 17.35
CA TRP A 65 6.85 32.10 16.88
C TRP A 65 6.79 32.27 15.36
N PHE A 66 6.62 31.16 14.64
CA PHE A 66 6.54 31.14 13.19
C PHE A 66 5.23 30.50 12.73
N PRO A 67 4.20 31.28 12.38
CA PRO A 67 2.86 30.77 12.10
C PRO A 67 2.85 29.64 11.08
N ILE A 68 2.06 28.61 11.36
CA ILE A 68 1.89 27.46 10.47
C ILE A 68 1.14 27.94 9.21
N ASN A 69 1.85 28.02 8.08
CA ASN A 69 1.31 28.46 6.81
C ASN A 69 1.62 27.43 5.71
N LYS A 70 0.56 26.80 5.18
CA LYS A 70 0.62 25.76 4.15
C LYS A 70 1.12 26.30 2.79
N PRO A 71 0.57 27.40 2.24
CA PRO A 71 1.09 28.01 1.02
C PRO A 71 2.59 28.32 1.03
N LEU A 72 3.12 28.80 2.16
CA LEU A 72 4.52 29.22 2.27
C LEU A 72 5.47 28.11 2.73
N TRP A 73 4.97 26.89 2.99
CA TRP A 73 5.77 25.76 3.47
C TRP A 73 6.69 26.13 4.64
N THR A 74 6.13 26.88 5.60
CA THR A 74 6.86 27.36 6.77
C THR A 74 7.53 26.22 7.53
N SER A 75 8.70 26.46 8.16
CA SER A 75 9.41 25.42 8.91
C SER A 75 8.57 24.78 10.02
N SER A 76 7.67 25.53 10.66
CA SER A 76 6.67 25.00 11.62
C SER A 76 5.73 24.00 10.96
N TYR A 77 5.19 24.35 9.80
CA TYR A 77 4.36 23.48 8.99
C TYR A 77 5.12 22.22 8.52
N ALA A 78 6.35 22.36 8.04
CA ALA A 78 7.16 21.23 7.58
C ALA A 78 7.43 20.23 8.71
N VAL A 79 7.86 20.69 9.89
CA VAL A 79 8.11 19.83 11.05
C VAL A 79 6.81 19.19 11.57
N TYR A 80 5.72 19.97 11.66
CA TYR A 80 4.42 19.47 12.10
C TYR A 80 3.89 18.35 11.18
N THR A 81 3.91 18.59 9.87
CA THR A 81 3.44 17.61 8.88
C THR A 81 4.39 16.43 8.72
N GLY A 82 5.70 16.62 8.90
CA GLY A 82 6.69 15.55 8.94
C GLY A 82 6.44 14.58 10.10
N GLY A 83 6.17 15.11 11.30
CA GLY A 83 5.77 14.30 12.46
C GLY A 83 4.48 13.51 12.21
N LEU A 84 3.46 14.16 11.64
CA LEU A 84 2.22 13.49 11.22
C LEU A 84 2.46 12.41 10.15
N ALA A 85 3.39 12.63 9.22
CA ALA A 85 3.73 11.63 8.19
C ALA A 85 4.38 10.38 8.81
N LEU A 86 5.26 10.55 9.80
CA LEU A 86 5.84 9.43 10.56
C LEU A 86 4.79 8.67 11.37
N LEU A 87 3.86 9.39 12.02
CA LEU A 87 2.73 8.75 12.73
C LEU A 87 1.81 7.99 11.76
N ALA A 88 1.53 8.56 10.59
CA ALA A 88 0.75 7.89 9.55
C ALA A 88 1.48 6.65 9.02
N LEU A 89 2.80 6.72 8.85
CA LEU A 89 3.62 5.58 8.44
C LEU A 89 3.61 4.48 9.49
N ALA A 90 3.76 4.82 10.78
CA ALA A 90 3.63 3.87 11.88
C ALA A 90 2.23 3.23 11.86
N LEU A 91 1.16 4.01 11.72
CA LEU A 91 -0.20 3.45 11.62
C LEU A 91 -0.35 2.48 10.44
N CYS A 92 0.15 2.85 9.26
CA CYS A 92 0.13 1.97 8.08
C CYS A 92 0.90 0.67 8.32
N SER A 93 2.11 0.74 8.91
CA SER A 93 2.90 -0.45 9.21
C SER A 93 2.20 -1.35 10.24
N ALA A 94 1.59 -0.78 11.29
CA ALA A 94 0.80 -1.55 12.25
C ALA A 94 -0.40 -2.27 11.60
N LEU A 95 -1.05 -1.63 10.63
CA LEU A 95 -2.22 -2.16 9.94
C LEU A 95 -1.87 -3.28 8.95
N PHE A 96 -0.74 -3.17 8.24
CA PHE A 96 -0.40 -4.09 7.14
C PHE A 96 0.68 -5.11 7.49
N ASP A 97 1.68 -4.75 8.30
CA ASP A 97 2.83 -5.60 8.63
C ASP A 97 2.66 -6.36 9.95
N GLY A 98 1.68 -5.97 10.79
CA GLY A 98 1.41 -6.61 12.07
C GLY A 98 0.81 -8.03 11.97
N PRO A 99 0.79 -8.80 13.07
CA PRO A 99 0.30 -10.18 13.11
C PRO A 99 -1.20 -10.35 12.74
N ARG A 100 -1.98 -9.26 12.76
CA ARG A 100 -3.39 -9.21 12.32
C ARG A 100 -3.57 -8.73 10.87
N GLY A 101 -2.49 -8.36 10.18
CA GLY A 101 -2.49 -7.73 8.85
C GLY A 101 -3.02 -8.61 7.72
N ARG A 102 -3.14 -9.93 7.90
CA ARG A 102 -3.56 -10.86 6.82
C ARG A 102 -4.97 -10.60 6.27
N ILE A 103 -5.89 -10.08 7.08
CA ILE A 103 -7.23 -9.70 6.63
C ILE A 103 -7.16 -8.36 5.87
N LEU A 104 -6.35 -7.43 6.38
CA LEU A 104 -6.18 -6.10 5.79
C LEU A 104 -5.37 -6.14 4.49
N THR A 105 -4.45 -7.08 4.31
CA THR A 105 -3.68 -7.24 3.06
C THR A 105 -4.58 -7.61 1.88
N THR A 106 -5.69 -8.29 2.14
CA THR A 106 -6.70 -8.60 1.10
C THR A 106 -7.49 -7.35 0.72
N LEU A 107 -7.87 -6.52 1.70
CA LEU A 107 -8.52 -5.22 1.46
C LEU A 107 -7.56 -4.17 0.89
N ALA A 108 -6.26 -4.32 1.13
CA ALA A 108 -5.20 -3.47 0.55
C ALA A 108 -4.90 -3.77 -0.92
N ARG A 109 -5.44 -4.85 -1.48
CA ARG A 109 -5.21 -5.23 -2.87
C ARG A 109 -5.50 -4.10 -3.87
N PRO A 110 -6.66 -3.40 -3.83
CA PRO A 110 -6.89 -2.25 -4.71
C PRO A 110 -5.85 -1.14 -4.51
N PHE A 111 -5.51 -0.80 -3.27
CA PHE A 111 -4.49 0.21 -2.98
C PHE A 111 -3.13 -0.14 -3.57
N ARG A 112 -2.76 -1.43 -3.56
CA ARG A 112 -1.52 -1.92 -4.20
C ARG A 112 -1.56 -1.76 -5.72
N VAL A 113 -2.68 -2.12 -6.36
CA VAL A 113 -2.86 -1.98 -7.81
C VAL A 113 -2.77 -0.51 -8.25
N PHE A 114 -3.43 0.39 -7.50
CA PHE A 114 -3.35 1.83 -7.73
C PHE A 114 -1.97 2.39 -7.44
N GLY A 115 -1.30 1.95 -6.36
CA GLY A 115 -0.01 2.48 -5.93
C GLY A 115 1.13 2.19 -6.91
N VAL A 116 1.22 0.96 -7.42
CA VAL A 116 2.32 0.57 -8.34
C VAL A 116 2.23 1.30 -9.69
N ASN A 117 1.05 1.77 -10.08
CA ASN A 117 0.82 2.52 -11.32
C ASN A 117 0.25 3.93 -11.05
N ALA A 118 0.66 4.56 -9.93
CA ALA A 118 0.12 5.85 -9.47
C ALA A 118 0.32 6.97 -10.51
N LEU A 119 1.46 6.98 -11.21
CA LEU A 119 1.73 7.99 -12.24
C LEU A 119 0.81 7.86 -13.45
N LEU A 120 0.56 6.62 -13.91
CA LEU A 120 -0.32 6.37 -15.04
C LEU A 120 -1.74 6.84 -14.73
N VAL A 121 -2.27 6.53 -13.55
CA VAL A 121 -3.61 6.98 -13.18
C VAL A 121 -3.65 8.49 -12.98
N PHE A 122 -2.61 9.12 -12.43
CA PHE A 122 -2.55 10.58 -12.28
C PHE A 122 -2.58 11.29 -13.63
N VAL A 123 -1.67 10.95 -14.54
CA VAL A 123 -1.58 11.57 -15.87
C VAL A 123 -2.77 11.17 -16.74
N GLY A 124 -3.08 9.87 -16.76
CA GLY A 124 -4.13 9.29 -17.58
C GLY A 124 -5.52 9.76 -17.18
N SER A 125 -5.84 9.86 -15.89
CA SER A 125 -7.14 10.39 -15.44
C SER A 125 -7.27 11.88 -15.74
N GLY A 126 -6.18 12.65 -15.62
CA GLY A 126 -6.16 14.05 -16.01
C GLY A 126 -6.35 14.27 -17.51
N LEU A 127 -5.80 13.38 -18.35
CA LEU A 127 -5.99 13.44 -19.80
C LEU A 127 -7.41 13.01 -20.18
N LEU A 128 -7.87 11.85 -19.68
CA LEU A 128 -9.21 11.33 -19.95
C LEU A 128 -10.32 12.25 -19.44
N GLY A 129 -10.14 12.86 -18.27
CA GLY A 129 -11.10 13.84 -17.75
C GLY A 129 -11.23 15.07 -18.65
N ARG A 130 -10.12 15.56 -19.22
CA ARG A 130 -10.15 16.70 -20.16
C ARG A 130 -10.72 16.31 -21.52
N THR A 131 -10.38 15.12 -22.04
CA THR A 131 -10.90 14.67 -23.33
C THR A 131 -12.39 14.39 -23.27
N VAL A 132 -12.87 13.65 -22.28
CA VAL A 132 -14.30 13.30 -22.14
C VAL A 132 -15.14 14.47 -21.62
N GLY A 133 -14.57 15.32 -20.77
CA GLY A 133 -15.28 16.45 -20.17
C GLY A 133 -15.38 17.69 -21.06
N SER A 134 -14.38 17.96 -21.91
CA SER A 134 -14.30 19.22 -22.66
C SER A 134 -14.18 19.04 -24.18
N LEU A 135 -13.44 18.05 -24.65
CA LEU A 135 -13.12 17.89 -26.08
C LEU A 135 -14.13 17.00 -26.82
N TRP A 136 -14.69 15.99 -26.15
CA TRP A 136 -15.71 15.12 -26.72
C TRP A 136 -17.10 15.71 -26.51
N LYS A 137 -17.54 16.50 -27.49
CA LYS A 137 -18.91 17.00 -27.56
C LYS A 137 -19.72 16.10 -28.48
N LEU A 138 -20.89 15.68 -28.02
CA LEU A 138 -21.87 14.99 -28.85
C LEU A 138 -22.48 15.99 -29.84
N GLU A 139 -23.15 15.48 -30.89
CA GLU A 139 -23.78 16.33 -31.92
C GLU A 139 -24.75 17.38 -31.34
N ASP A 140 -25.35 17.11 -30.17
CA ASP A 140 -26.20 18.05 -29.41
C ASP A 140 -25.42 19.15 -28.63
N GLY A 141 -24.09 19.22 -28.75
CA GLY A 141 -23.24 20.17 -28.01
C GLY A 141 -23.00 19.82 -26.53
N ARG A 142 -23.62 18.75 -26.02
CA ARG A 142 -23.40 18.22 -24.66
C ARG A 142 -22.04 17.52 -24.56
N SER A 143 -21.33 17.66 -23.44
CA SER A 143 -20.11 16.88 -23.19
C SER A 143 -20.46 15.41 -22.97
N ALA A 144 -19.58 14.50 -23.41
CA ALA A 144 -19.75 13.06 -23.20
C ALA A 144 -19.89 12.70 -21.71
N GLN A 145 -19.21 13.46 -20.84
CA GLN A 145 -19.38 13.35 -19.38
C GLN A 145 -20.81 13.66 -18.92
N LYS A 146 -21.41 14.74 -19.44
CA LYS A 146 -22.78 15.13 -19.09
C LYS A 146 -23.81 14.14 -19.64
N ALA A 147 -23.59 13.64 -20.85
CA ALA A 147 -24.43 12.59 -21.44
C ALA A 147 -24.39 11.28 -20.63
N LEU A 148 -23.21 10.89 -20.10
CA LEU A 148 -23.08 9.73 -19.23
C LEU A 148 -23.83 9.93 -17.91
N PHE A 149 -23.75 11.11 -17.31
CA PHE A 149 -24.48 11.45 -16.08
C PHE A 149 -26.00 11.47 -16.30
N GLU A 150 -26.47 12.14 -17.35
CA GLU A 150 -27.89 12.18 -17.71
C GLU A 150 -28.43 10.78 -18.07
N GLY A 151 -27.62 9.95 -18.71
CA GLY A 151 -27.93 8.54 -18.98
C GLY A 151 -28.05 7.70 -17.71
N LEU A 152 -27.19 7.92 -16.72
CA LEU A 152 -27.31 7.29 -15.39
C LEU A 152 -28.60 7.73 -14.68
N GLN A 153 -28.93 9.02 -14.77
CA GLN A 153 -30.11 9.58 -14.13
C GLN A 153 -31.42 9.09 -14.79
N SER A 154 -31.50 9.18 -16.11
CA SER A 154 -32.70 8.82 -16.88
C SER A 154 -32.86 7.31 -17.07
N GLY A 155 -31.78 6.58 -17.28
CA GLY A 155 -31.81 5.14 -17.54
C GLY A 155 -32.09 4.29 -16.30
N PHE A 156 -31.61 4.72 -15.13
CA PHE A 156 -31.83 4.02 -13.86
C PHE A 156 -32.82 4.73 -12.92
N GLY A 157 -33.40 5.87 -13.33
CA GLY A 157 -34.35 6.64 -12.52
C GLY A 157 -33.76 7.12 -11.19
N MET A 158 -32.45 7.37 -11.15
CA MET A 158 -31.75 7.74 -9.93
C MET A 158 -31.94 9.23 -9.59
N ASP A 159 -32.11 9.54 -8.31
CA ASP A 159 -32.00 10.89 -7.79
C ASP A 159 -30.62 11.50 -8.16
N PRO A 160 -30.51 12.81 -8.47
CA PRO A 160 -29.24 13.50 -8.71
C PRO A 160 -28.10 13.11 -7.75
N VAL A 161 -28.40 12.91 -6.45
CA VAL A 161 -27.40 12.52 -5.46
C VAL A 161 -26.85 11.13 -5.76
N ASN A 162 -27.72 10.15 -6.01
CA ASN A 162 -27.34 8.77 -6.29
C ASN A 162 -26.66 8.65 -7.67
N ALA A 163 -27.10 9.44 -8.65
CA ALA A 163 -26.47 9.50 -9.96
C ALA A 163 -25.01 9.99 -9.88
N SER A 164 -24.73 10.97 -9.01
CA SER A 164 -23.36 11.48 -8.80
C SER A 164 -22.44 10.45 -8.12
N LEU A 165 -22.97 9.71 -7.15
CA LEU A 165 -22.25 8.62 -6.49
C LEU A 165 -21.97 7.47 -7.48
N ALA A 166 -22.96 7.07 -8.26
CA ALA A 166 -22.82 6.03 -9.27
C ALA A 166 -21.80 6.41 -10.35
N TYR A 167 -21.82 7.66 -10.79
CA TYR A 167 -20.82 8.19 -11.73
C TYR A 167 -19.40 8.12 -11.15
N ALA A 168 -19.21 8.54 -9.90
CA ALA A 168 -17.91 8.48 -9.22
C ALA A 168 -17.41 7.03 -9.07
N LEU A 169 -18.29 6.11 -8.69
CA LEU A 169 -17.96 4.68 -8.58
C LEU A 169 -17.63 4.07 -9.93
N LEU A 170 -18.37 4.38 -11.00
CA LEU A 170 -18.07 3.94 -12.36
C LEU A 170 -16.71 4.44 -12.82
N TRP A 171 -16.39 5.71 -12.55
CA TRP A 171 -15.11 6.29 -12.92
C TRP A 171 -13.93 5.60 -12.22
N ILE A 172 -14.03 5.43 -10.89
CA ILE A 172 -13.00 4.74 -10.09
C ILE A 172 -12.88 3.27 -10.51
N THR A 173 -14.00 2.59 -10.73
CA THR A 173 -14.03 1.17 -11.13
C THR A 173 -13.45 0.98 -12.53
N GLY A 174 -13.76 1.88 -13.47
CA GLY A 174 -13.20 1.86 -14.82
C GLY A 174 -11.67 1.97 -14.79
N TRP A 175 -11.13 2.90 -13.99
CA TRP A 175 -9.69 2.99 -13.76
C TRP A 175 -9.12 1.75 -13.07
N TYR A 176 -9.81 1.23 -12.05
CA TYR A 176 -9.38 0.03 -11.36
C TYR A 176 -9.24 -1.17 -12.31
N VAL A 177 -10.21 -1.38 -13.21
CA VAL A 177 -10.14 -2.47 -14.21
C VAL A 177 -8.93 -2.32 -15.12
N ILE A 178 -8.66 -1.11 -15.64
CA ILE A 178 -7.50 -0.84 -16.50
C ILE A 178 -6.19 -1.15 -15.74
N LEU A 179 -6.08 -0.67 -14.51
CA LEU A 179 -4.88 -0.86 -13.69
C LEU A 179 -4.70 -2.31 -13.25
N GLU A 180 -5.77 -3.02 -12.94
CA GLU A 180 -5.75 -4.44 -12.59
C GLU A 180 -5.27 -5.28 -13.79
N VAL A 181 -5.69 -4.96 -15.01
CA VAL A 181 -5.17 -5.61 -16.24
C VAL A 181 -3.67 -5.37 -16.40
N LEU A 182 -3.21 -4.12 -16.23
CA LEU A 182 -1.78 -3.80 -16.29
C LEU A 182 -0.99 -4.51 -15.18
N TYR A 183 -1.54 -4.54 -13.97
CA TYR A 183 -0.95 -5.19 -12.81
C TYR A 183 -0.79 -6.70 -13.05
N ARG A 184 -1.81 -7.36 -13.60
CA ARG A 184 -1.72 -8.78 -14.00
C ARG A 184 -0.70 -9.03 -15.10
N ARG A 185 -0.52 -8.08 -16.01
CA ARG A 185 0.50 -8.13 -17.08
C ARG A 185 1.90 -7.73 -16.60
N GLN A 186 2.09 -7.38 -15.32
CA GLN A 186 3.36 -6.92 -14.74
C GLN A 186 3.98 -5.72 -15.47
N ILE A 187 3.15 -4.89 -16.09
CA ILE A 187 3.59 -3.66 -16.75
C ILE A 187 3.54 -2.56 -15.69
N PHE A 188 4.72 -2.09 -15.29
CA PHE A 188 4.87 -1.05 -14.29
C PHE A 188 5.60 0.14 -14.91
N LEU A 189 4.85 1.23 -15.14
CA LEU A 189 5.42 2.47 -15.64
C LEU A 189 6.15 3.18 -14.50
N ARG A 190 7.45 2.91 -14.41
CA ARG A 190 8.40 3.65 -13.57
C ARG A 190 9.04 4.74 -14.41
N VAL A 191 9.15 5.94 -13.84
CA VAL A 191 9.98 7.04 -14.34
C VAL A 191 11.36 6.92 -13.72
#